data_AF-A0A821UUX7-F1
#
_entry.id   AF-A0A821UUX7-F1
#
_cell.length_a   1.000
_cell.length_b   1.000
_cell.length_c   1.000
_cell.angle_alpha   90.00
_cell.angle_beta   90.00
_cell.angle_gamma   90.00
#
_symmetry.space_group_name_H-M   'P 1'
#
loop_
_entity.id
_entity.type
_entity.pdbx_description
1 polymer ?
#
loop_
_entity_poly.entity_id
_entity_poly.type
_entity_poly.pdbx_seq_one_letter_code
_entity_poly.pdbx_strand_id
1 'polypeptide(L)'
;MTDFAKVFNIYSTESNQDQQEENQTFGEVKRANASINQDFSKNFVRVTIKIPKMKTGMNWRKLIRQPNNGIITEATYHGNRLNFEFILNRGKSNETKYEFSTREPLHGPIEYHKSFLKYKDEYVLWFVHKSQPW
;
A
#
# COMPACT_ATOMS: atom_id res chain seq x y z
N MET A 1 -61.79 3.24 12.89
CA MET A 1 -61.18 2.22 13.77
C MET A 1 -59.74 2.08 13.35
N THR A 2 -58.82 2.23 14.28
CA THR A 2 -57.37 2.22 14.08
C THR A 2 -56.85 0.87 14.54
N ASP A 3 -55.97 0.23 13.78
CA ASP A 3 -55.16 -0.87 14.32
C ASP A 3 -53.71 -0.44 14.41
N PHE A 4 -53.23 -0.40 15.65
CA PHE A 4 -51.91 0.04 16.05
C PHE A 4 -51.10 -1.20 16.43
N ALA A 5 -50.03 -1.49 15.68
CA ALA A 5 -49.08 -2.54 16.05
C ALA A 5 -48.21 -2.11 17.26
N LYS A 6 -48.78 -2.25 18.46
CA LYS A 6 -48.06 -2.69 19.67
C LYS A 6 -47.58 -4.13 19.42
N VAL A 7 -46.50 -4.69 19.97
CA VAL A 7 -45.52 -4.33 21.03
C VAL A 7 -44.15 -4.91 20.58
N PHE A 8 -42.98 -4.66 21.20
CA PHE A 8 -42.62 -4.18 22.53
C PHE A 8 -41.48 -3.14 22.49
N ASN A 9 -41.19 -2.52 23.64
CA ASN A 9 -39.93 -1.85 23.98
C ASN A 9 -39.48 -2.43 25.34
N ILE A 10 -38.26 -2.97 25.46
CA ILE A 10 -37.77 -3.61 26.69
C ILE A 10 -36.30 -3.20 26.95
N TYR A 11 -36.17 -2.32 27.94
CA TYR A 11 -34.99 -1.92 28.73
C TYR A 11 -33.63 -1.63 28.07
N SER A 12 -33.25 -0.36 28.23
CA SER A 12 -31.88 0.12 28.26
C SER A 12 -31.09 -0.46 29.43
N THR A 13 -29.82 -0.80 29.20
CA THR A 13 -28.74 -0.56 30.17
C THR A 13 -27.41 -0.34 29.44
N GLU A 14 -26.60 0.52 30.04
CA GLU A 14 -25.37 1.09 29.51
C GLU A 14 -24.28 0.05 29.18
N SER A 15 -23.52 0.33 28.12
CA SER A 15 -22.05 0.35 28.26
C SER A 15 -21.45 1.19 27.14
N ASN A 16 -20.73 2.24 27.52
CA ASN A 16 -19.72 2.82 26.63
C ASN A 16 -18.70 1.73 26.33
N GLN A 17 -18.64 1.28 25.08
CA GLN A 17 -17.36 0.92 24.50
C GLN A 17 -17.08 1.95 23.42
N ASP A 18 -16.27 2.93 23.82
CA ASP A 18 -15.60 3.83 22.91
C ASP A 18 -15.05 3.02 21.74
N GLN A 19 -15.49 3.35 20.53
CA GLN A 19 -14.64 3.11 19.36
C GLN A 19 -13.49 4.10 19.46
N GLN A 20 -12.55 3.80 20.36
CA GLN A 20 -11.18 4.21 20.16
C GLN A 20 -10.77 3.60 18.82
N GLU A 21 -10.83 4.41 17.77
CA GLU A 21 -9.78 4.38 16.77
C GLU A 21 -8.48 4.43 17.56
N GLU A 22 -7.83 3.27 17.73
CA GLU A 22 -6.43 3.24 18.10
C GLU A 22 -5.72 4.06 17.04
N ASN A 23 -5.42 5.32 17.39
CA ASN A 23 -4.35 6.07 16.79
C ASN A 23 -3.08 5.28 17.09
N GLN A 24 -2.85 4.22 16.29
CA GLN A 24 -1.56 3.60 16.14
C GLN A 24 -0.64 4.71 15.65
N THR A 25 0.04 5.33 16.60
CA THR A 25 1.16 6.21 16.38
C THR A 25 2.24 5.36 15.74
N PHE A 26 2.15 5.25 14.41
CA PHE A 26 3.16 4.63 13.58
C PHE A 26 4.53 5.13 14.00
N GLY A 27 5.53 4.24 13.94
CA GLY A 27 6.92 4.65 14.06
C GLY A 27 7.28 5.71 13.00
N GLU A 28 8.49 6.26 13.11
CA GLU A 28 9.03 7.33 12.27
C GLU A 28 8.55 7.26 10.79
N VAL A 29 7.71 8.22 10.37
CA VAL A 29 7.18 8.29 9.00
C VAL A 29 8.22 8.92 8.09
N LYS A 30 8.58 8.23 7.01
CA LYS A 30 9.61 8.66 6.05
C LYS A 30 9.05 8.73 4.65
N ARG A 31 9.35 9.82 3.95
CA ARG A 31 9.21 9.83 2.50
C ARG A 31 10.28 8.93 1.89
N ALA A 32 9.86 7.88 1.19
CA ALA A 32 10.78 7.00 0.48
C ALA A 32 11.44 7.76 -0.68
N ASN A 33 12.76 7.58 -0.85
CA ASN A 33 13.45 8.06 -2.03
C ASN A 33 13.11 7.13 -3.20
N ALA A 34 12.61 7.68 -4.30
CA ALA A 34 12.19 6.91 -5.45
C ALA A 34 12.60 7.58 -6.76
N SER A 35 12.91 6.76 -7.76
CA SER A 35 13.14 7.19 -9.14
C SER A 35 12.14 6.54 -10.09
N ILE A 36 11.70 7.30 -11.09
CA ILE A 36 10.75 6.86 -12.12
C ILE A 36 11.50 6.88 -13.45
N ASN A 37 11.62 5.73 -14.09
CA ASN A 37 12.11 5.65 -15.47
C ASN A 37 10.92 5.28 -16.37
N GLN A 38 10.39 6.29 -17.07
CA GLN A 38 9.24 6.13 -17.98
C GLN A 38 9.63 5.48 -19.32
N ASP A 39 10.90 5.56 -19.71
CA ASP A 39 11.44 5.01 -20.95
C ASP A 39 12.08 3.62 -20.76
N PHE A 40 11.88 3.00 -19.58
CA PHE A 40 12.53 1.75 -19.19
C PHE A 40 12.31 0.61 -20.20
N SER A 41 11.14 0.57 -20.82
CA SER A 41 10.87 -0.26 -22.00
C SER A 41 9.65 0.26 -22.75
N LYS A 42 9.41 -0.29 -23.95
CA LYS A 42 8.19 -0.05 -24.74
C LYS A 42 6.89 -0.30 -23.97
N ASN A 43 6.87 -1.25 -23.02
CA ASN A 43 5.63 -1.69 -22.36
C ASN A 43 5.53 -1.31 -20.88
N PHE A 44 6.61 -0.83 -20.25
CA PHE A 44 6.65 -0.58 -18.82
C PHE A 44 7.37 0.72 -18.45
N VAL A 45 6.73 1.49 -17.56
CA VAL A 45 7.41 2.43 -16.66
C VAL A 45 7.97 1.62 -15.48
N ARG A 46 9.21 1.91 -15.06
CA ARG A 46 9.81 1.30 -13.87
C ARG A 46 10.02 2.34 -12.78
N VAL A 47 9.29 2.19 -11.68
CA VAL A 47 9.54 2.93 -10.44
C VAL A 47 10.44 2.09 -9.53
N THR A 48 11.48 2.72 -9.00
CA THR A 48 12.42 2.11 -8.05
C THR A 48 12.32 2.87 -6.73
N ILE A 49 11.72 2.25 -5.72
CA ILE A 49 11.47 2.85 -4.41
C ILE A 49 12.48 2.27 -3.41
N LYS A 50 13.29 3.12 -2.78
CA LYS A 50 14.30 2.71 -1.80
C LYS A 50 13.70 2.65 -0.40
N ILE A 51 13.80 1.46 0.22
CA ILE A 51 13.38 1.17 1.59
C ILE A 51 14.63 0.67 2.35
N PRO A 52 15.44 1.56 2.95
CA PRO A 52 16.66 1.18 3.66
C PRO A 52 16.42 0.07 4.69
N LYS A 53 17.36 -0.87 4.80
CA LYS A 53 17.27 -2.05 5.69
C LYS A 53 16.15 -3.06 5.36
N MET A 54 15.37 -2.89 4.28
CA MET A 54 14.46 -3.95 3.82
C MET A 54 15.26 -5.17 3.34
N LYS A 55 14.88 -6.37 3.80
CA LYS A 55 15.48 -7.64 3.42
C LYS A 55 14.48 -8.54 2.72
N THR A 56 14.93 -9.23 1.67
CA THR A 56 14.08 -10.14 0.88
C THR A 56 14.44 -11.60 1.12
N GLY A 57 13.42 -12.44 1.21
CA GLY A 57 13.57 -13.90 1.30
C GLY A 57 12.82 -14.62 0.20
N MET A 58 13.18 -15.88 -0.01
CA MET A 58 12.42 -16.80 -0.87
C MET A 58 11.22 -17.35 -0.10
N ASN A 59 10.01 -17.11 -0.60
CA ASN A 59 8.83 -17.83 -0.14
C ASN A 59 8.71 -19.14 -0.93
N TRP A 60 9.31 -20.21 -0.39
CA TRP A 60 9.38 -21.53 -1.05
C TRP A 60 8.01 -22.13 -1.41
N ARG A 61 6.93 -21.76 -0.72
CA ARG A 61 5.56 -22.23 -1.06
C ARG A 61 4.99 -21.58 -2.32
N LYS A 62 5.48 -20.38 -2.68
CA LYS A 62 5.02 -19.60 -3.84
C LYS A 62 6.11 -19.42 -4.91
N LEU A 63 7.34 -19.85 -4.64
CA LEU A 63 8.54 -19.64 -5.47
C LEU A 63 8.79 -18.16 -5.86
N ILE A 64 8.35 -17.22 -5.01
CA ILE A 64 8.54 -15.78 -5.18
C ILE A 64 9.46 -15.20 -4.11
N ARG A 65 10.24 -14.17 -4.46
CA ARG A 65 10.85 -13.30 -3.46
C ARG A 65 9.81 -12.35 -2.88
N GLN A 66 9.86 -12.13 -1.57
CA GLN A 66 9.03 -11.17 -0.86
C GLN A 66 9.85 -10.49 0.26
N PRO A 67 9.41 -9.34 0.80
CA PRO A 67 10.01 -8.76 1.99
C PRO A 67 9.85 -9.70 3.20
N ASN A 68 10.92 -9.85 3.99
CA ASN A 68 10.93 -10.67 5.21
C ASN A 68 10.66 -9.85 6.47
N ASN A 69 10.95 -8.55 6.43
CA ASN A 69 10.90 -7.64 7.57
C ASN A 69 10.01 -6.42 7.33
N GLY A 70 8.99 -6.54 6.48
CA GLY A 70 8.01 -5.49 6.27
C GLY A 70 6.89 -5.90 5.33
N ILE A 71 5.94 -5.00 5.10
CA ILE A 71 4.71 -5.23 4.35
C ILE A 71 4.33 -3.99 3.55
N ILE A 72 3.81 -4.17 2.34
CA ILE A 72 3.16 -3.09 1.58
C ILE A 72 1.74 -2.93 2.15
N THR A 73 1.40 -1.72 2.60
CA THR A 73 0.03 -1.35 3.00
C THR A 73 -0.74 -0.70 1.85
N GLU A 74 -0.05 0.00 0.95
CA GLU A 74 -0.65 0.63 -0.22
C GLU A 74 0.24 0.48 -1.47
N ALA A 75 -0.38 0.19 -2.62
CA ALA A 75 0.24 0.23 -3.95
C ALA A 75 -0.86 0.51 -4.99
N THR A 76 -1.35 1.75 -5.00
CA THR A 76 -2.60 2.18 -5.64
C THR A 76 -2.36 3.20 -6.74
N TYR A 77 -3.40 3.43 -7.55
CA TYR A 77 -3.37 4.36 -8.66
C TYR A 77 -4.52 5.36 -8.51
N HIS A 78 -4.20 6.65 -8.60
CA HIS A 78 -5.18 7.74 -8.56
C HIS A 78 -5.12 8.45 -9.92
N GLY A 79 -5.84 7.90 -10.90
CA GLY A 79 -5.58 8.16 -12.32
C GLY A 79 -4.15 7.75 -12.68
N ASN A 80 -3.43 8.61 -13.40
CA ASN A 80 -2.03 8.39 -13.76
C ASN A 80 -1.02 8.69 -12.62
N ARG A 81 -1.47 8.88 -11.38
CA ARG A 81 -0.61 9.06 -10.20
C ARG A 81 -0.47 7.75 -9.43
N LEU A 82 0.71 7.52 -8.86
CA LEU A 82 1.01 6.34 -8.05
C LEU A 82 1.12 6.73 -6.58
N ASN A 83 0.50 5.94 -5.70
CA ASN A 83 0.68 6.00 -4.25
C ASN A 83 1.23 4.65 -3.75
N PHE A 84 2.12 4.72 -2.78
CA PHE A 84 2.81 3.57 -2.22
C PHE A 84 3.08 3.77 -0.73
N GLU A 85 2.76 2.76 0.05
CA GLU A 85 3.10 2.70 1.47
C GLU A 85 3.70 1.35 1.84
N PHE A 86 4.73 1.38 2.68
CA PHE A 86 5.40 0.20 3.20
C PHE A 86 5.74 0.37 4.68
N ILE A 87 5.38 -0.61 5.50
CA ILE A 87 5.76 -0.66 6.92
C ILE A 87 6.91 -1.63 7.10
N LEU A 88 8.08 -1.11 7.47
CA LEU A 88 9.24 -1.90 7.89
C LEU A 88 9.12 -2.24 9.38
N ASN A 89 9.50 -3.45 9.77
CA ASN A 89 9.50 -3.96 11.15
C ASN A 89 8.14 -3.83 11.87
N ARG A 90 7.03 -4.08 11.17
CA ARG A 90 5.67 -3.94 11.74
C ARG A 90 5.52 -4.61 13.11
N GLY A 91 4.98 -3.89 14.09
CA GLY A 91 4.77 -4.36 15.46
C GLY A 91 6.04 -4.47 16.32
N LYS A 92 7.14 -3.79 15.95
CA LYS A 92 8.39 -3.72 16.74
C LYS A 92 8.70 -2.28 17.15
N SER A 93 9.54 -2.12 18.18
CA SER A 93 10.00 -0.81 18.66
C SER A 93 10.78 0.02 17.63
N ASN A 94 11.16 -0.55 16.50
CA ASN A 94 11.81 0.11 15.37
C ASN A 94 10.99 0.01 14.07
N GLU A 95 9.66 0.04 14.19
CA GLU A 95 8.75 0.21 13.06
C GLU A 95 9.06 1.52 12.32
N THR A 96 8.91 1.52 10.99
CA THR A 96 9.12 2.71 10.16
C THR A 96 8.17 2.65 8.97
N LYS A 97 7.31 3.65 8.82
CA LYS A 97 6.44 3.79 7.66
C LYS A 97 7.18 4.52 6.55
N TYR A 98 7.15 3.99 5.34
CA TYR A 98 7.74 4.56 4.14
C TYR A 98 6.66 4.88 3.12
N GLU A 99 6.58 6.15 2.72
CA GLU A 99 5.53 6.67 1.84
C GLU A 99 6.13 7.23 0.55
N PHE A 100 5.49 6.95 -0.58
CA PHE A 100 5.82 7.55 -1.87
C PHE A 100 4.56 7.89 -2.67
N SER A 101 4.48 9.14 -3.13
CA SER A 101 3.47 9.61 -4.07
C SER A 101 4.13 10.38 -5.20
N THR A 102 3.69 10.14 -6.44
CA THR A 102 4.12 10.88 -7.63
C THR A 102 3.61 12.32 -7.60
N ARG A 103 4.52 13.31 -7.71
CA ARG A 103 4.16 14.74 -7.76
C ARG A 103 3.45 15.13 -9.06
N GLU A 104 3.83 14.48 -10.16
CA GLU A 104 3.27 14.65 -11.50
C GLU A 104 2.68 13.31 -11.97
N PRO A 105 1.65 13.32 -12.84
CA PRO A 105 1.11 12.09 -13.43
C PRO A 105 2.11 11.47 -14.41
N LEU A 106 2.01 10.16 -14.62
CA LEU A 106 2.70 9.46 -15.71
C LEU A 106 2.17 9.95 -17.08
N HIS A 107 3.08 10.00 -18.07
CA HIS A 107 2.82 10.64 -19.38
C HIS A 107 1.66 10.02 -20.16
N GLY A 108 1.55 8.70 -20.14
CA GLY A 108 0.58 7.95 -20.95
C GLY A 108 -0.36 7.07 -20.12
N PRO A 109 -1.43 6.53 -20.73
CA PRO A 109 -2.37 5.62 -20.06
C PRO A 109 -1.67 4.33 -19.62
N ILE A 110 -2.15 3.76 -18.50
CA ILE A 110 -1.58 2.60 -17.84
C ILE A 110 -2.61 1.50 -17.54
N GLU A 111 -2.14 0.25 -17.53
CA GLU A 111 -2.95 -0.94 -17.22
C GLU A 111 -2.62 -1.46 -15.81
N TYR A 112 -3.36 -0.96 -14.84
CA TYR A 112 -3.21 -1.28 -13.41
C TYR A 112 -3.16 -2.79 -13.15
N HIS A 113 -4.02 -3.56 -13.83
CA HIS A 113 -4.19 -5.01 -13.64
C HIS A 113 -3.05 -5.87 -14.22
N LYS A 114 -2.23 -5.33 -15.14
CA LYS A 114 -1.02 -6.01 -15.67
C LYS A 114 0.28 -5.53 -15.00
N SER A 115 0.16 -4.52 -14.14
CA SER A 115 1.28 -3.94 -13.41
C SER A 115 1.63 -4.80 -12.21
N PHE A 116 2.92 -4.89 -11.86
CA PHE A 116 3.38 -5.80 -10.81
C PHE A 116 4.57 -5.26 -10.02
N LEU A 117 4.79 -5.84 -8.85
CA LEU A 117 5.88 -5.51 -7.94
C LEU A 117 6.93 -6.65 -7.95
N LYS A 118 8.21 -6.28 -7.91
CA LYS A 118 9.33 -7.18 -7.63
C LYS A 118 10.17 -6.61 -6.49
N TYR A 119 10.80 -7.49 -5.74
CA TYR A 119 11.53 -7.13 -4.53
C TYR A 119 13.02 -7.45 -4.69
N LYS A 120 13.87 -6.52 -4.25
CA LYS A 120 15.29 -6.73 -3.98
C LYS A 120 15.59 -6.20 -2.58
N ASP A 121 16.70 -6.61 -1.99
CA ASP A 121 17.16 -6.00 -0.75
C ASP A 121 17.26 -4.47 -0.93
N GLU A 122 16.72 -3.74 0.05
CA GLU A 122 16.53 -2.28 0.06
C GLU A 122 15.66 -1.64 -1.04
N TYR A 123 15.10 -2.40 -1.99
CA TYR A 123 14.34 -1.82 -3.11
C TYR A 123 13.05 -2.57 -3.45
N VAL A 124 11.96 -1.80 -3.58
CA VAL A 124 10.73 -2.23 -4.24
C VAL A 124 10.76 -1.71 -5.67
N LEU A 125 10.57 -2.61 -6.63
CA LEU A 125 10.55 -2.33 -8.06
C LEU A 125 9.12 -2.47 -8.56
N TRP A 126 8.46 -1.35 -8.87
CA TRP A 126 7.11 -1.33 -9.39
C TRP A 126 7.16 -1.16 -10.92
N PHE A 127 6.71 -2.18 -11.63
CA PHE A 127 6.60 -2.19 -13.09
C PHE A 127 5.16 -1.84 -13.44
N VAL A 128 4.95 -0.60 -13.87
CA VAL A 128 3.64 -0.10 -14.29
C VAL A 128 3.50 -0.31 -15.80
N HIS A 129 2.53 -1.12 -16.19
CA HIS A 129 2.29 -1.49 -17.58
C HIS A 129 1.64 -0.33 -18.33
N LYS A 130 2.18 0.04 -19.50
CA LYS A 130 1.62 1.06 -20.40
C LYS A 130 0.46 0.45 -21.19
N SER A 131 -0.67 1.14 -21.36
CA SER A 131 -1.80 0.60 -22.14
C SER A 131 -1.49 0.44 -23.63
N GLN A 132 -0.55 1.23 -24.13
CA GLN A 132 0.02 1.14 -25.48
C GLN A 132 1.50 1.50 -25.42
N PRO A 133 2.34 1.03 -26.35
CA PRO A 133 3.74 1.44 -26.39
C PRO A 133 3.91 2.94 -26.65
N TRP A 134 4.79 3.56 -25.88
CA TRP A 134 5.31 4.91 -26.02
C TRP A 134 6.70 4.99 -25.41
#